data_AF-A0A6B2CMG1-F1
#
_entry.id   AF-A0A6B2CMG1-F1
#
_cell.length_a   1.000
_cell.length_b   1.000
_cell.length_c   1.000
_cell.angle_alpha   90.00
_cell.angle_beta   90.00
_cell.angle_gamma   90.00
#
_symmetry.space_group_name_H-M   'P 1'
#
loop_
_entity.id
_entity.type
_entity.pdbx_description
1 polymer ?
#
loop_
_entity_poly.entity_id
_entity_poly.type
_entity_poly.pdbx_seq_one_letter_code
_entity_poly.pdbx_strand_id
1 'polypeptide(L)'
;MVRTKRGRSLTEKGAAVLKALTSITTLRPCSLPQVKGFERCFLTVLPVRPPRELTEVYAIRDELVARGCRLSLIGYLEEGVIDFPGIPRELRSTIISSITVDSPYKEGALIIVPEGCSRELMGAVIQLAYRDCSSVNSPV
;
A
#
# COMPACT_ATOMS: atom_id res chain seq x y z
N MET A 1 -4.77 -16.98 19.86
CA MET A 1 -4.72 -16.05 21.01
C MET A 1 -4.84 -16.85 22.30
N VAL A 2 -4.14 -16.44 23.36
CA VAL A 2 -4.22 -17.02 24.71
C VAL A 2 -4.71 -15.96 25.68
N ARG A 3 -5.61 -16.33 26.60
CA ARG A 3 -6.08 -15.43 27.67
C ARG A 3 -5.07 -15.48 28.82
N THR A 4 -4.52 -14.33 29.20
CA THR A 4 -3.57 -14.18 30.30
C THR A 4 -4.19 -13.33 31.41
N LYS A 5 -3.56 -13.31 32.59
CA LYS A 5 -3.98 -12.44 33.71
C LYS A 5 -3.96 -10.94 33.37
N ARG A 6 -3.27 -10.53 32.30
CA ARG A 6 -3.16 -9.14 31.81
C ARG A 6 -4.01 -8.85 30.56
N GLY A 7 -4.81 -9.79 30.09
CA GLY A 7 -5.67 -9.61 28.92
C GLY A 7 -5.54 -10.73 27.88
N ARG A 8 -5.47 -10.38 26.60
CA ARG A 8 -5.31 -11.33 25.49
C ARG A 8 -3.90 -11.19 24.93
N SER A 9 -3.19 -12.31 24.80
CA SER A 9 -1.86 -12.37 24.18
C SER A 9 -1.92 -13.19 22.89
N LEU A 10 -0.99 -12.92 21.97
CA LEU A 10 -0.81 -13.73 20.78
C LEU A 10 -0.24 -15.10 21.15
N THR A 11 -0.72 -16.14 20.47
CA THR A 11 -0.06 -17.47 20.45
C THR A 11 1.23 -17.35 19.62
N GLU A 12 2.18 -18.28 19.75
CA GLU A 12 3.37 -18.33 18.87
C GLU A 12 2.98 -18.35 17.38
N LYS A 13 2.03 -19.21 17.01
CA LYS A 13 1.43 -19.21 15.66
C LYS A 13 0.83 -17.86 15.26
N GLY A 14 0.22 -17.15 16.22
CA GLY A 14 -0.37 -15.84 15.95
C GLY A 14 0.68 -14.74 15.77
N ALA A 15 1.76 -14.80 16.55
CA ALA A 15 2.92 -13.94 16.38
C ALA A 15 3.62 -14.20 15.05
N ALA A 16 3.71 -15.47 14.61
CA ALA A 16 4.27 -15.83 13.31
C ALA A 16 3.44 -15.28 12.14
N VAL A 17 2.11 -15.39 12.20
CA VAL A 17 1.21 -14.79 11.20
C VAL A 17 1.33 -13.27 11.19
N LEU A 18 1.33 -12.64 12.37
CA LEU A 18 1.50 -11.18 12.47
C LEU A 18 2.84 -10.76 11.88
N LYS A 19 3.93 -11.49 12.18
CA LYS A 19 5.26 -11.21 11.63
C LYS A 19 5.27 -11.29 10.10
N ALA A 20 4.64 -12.32 9.53
CA ALA A 20 4.52 -12.48 8.08
C ALA A 20 3.73 -11.33 7.45
N LEU A 21 2.62 -10.91 8.05
CA LEU A 21 1.85 -9.75 7.59
C LEU A 21 2.69 -8.47 7.67
N THR A 22 3.33 -8.19 8.80
CA THR A 22 4.17 -6.99 8.96
C THR A 22 5.37 -6.95 8.01
N SER A 23 5.88 -8.11 7.57
CA SER A 23 6.98 -8.14 6.59
C SER A 23 6.56 -7.77 5.17
N ILE A 24 5.26 -7.89 4.84
CA ILE A 24 4.71 -7.50 3.53
C ILE A 24 3.95 -6.16 3.59
N THR A 25 3.60 -5.70 4.79
CA THR A 25 2.89 -4.43 5.02
C THR A 25 3.70 -3.52 5.92
N THR A 26 4.53 -2.67 5.32
CA THR A 26 5.08 -1.51 6.03
C THR A 26 4.29 -0.28 5.64
N LEU A 27 3.48 0.23 6.57
CA LEU A 27 2.86 1.54 6.45
C LEU A 27 3.83 2.60 6.98
N ARG A 28 4.28 3.49 6.09
CA ARG A 28 5.14 4.61 6.44
C ARG A 28 4.28 5.87 6.55
N PRO A 29 4.33 6.60 7.67
CA PRO A 29 3.73 7.94 7.72
C PRO A 29 4.35 8.84 6.65
N CYS A 30 3.53 9.68 6.03
CA CYS A 30 3.93 10.72 5.10
C CYS A 30 3.11 11.99 5.31
N SER A 31 3.52 13.08 4.66
CA SER A 31 2.78 14.34 4.63
C SER A 31 2.89 14.97 3.25
N LEU A 32 1.73 15.32 2.68
CA LEU A 32 1.60 16.00 1.40
C LEU A 32 0.67 17.22 1.57
N PRO A 33 1.10 18.28 2.28
CA PRO A 33 0.25 19.43 2.58
C PRO A 33 -0.28 20.17 1.35
N GLN A 34 0.41 20.04 0.21
CA GLN A 34 0.01 20.58 -1.09
C GLN A 34 -1.12 19.80 -1.77
N VAL A 35 -1.42 18.57 -1.32
CA VAL A 35 -2.47 17.72 -1.89
C VAL A 35 -3.62 17.65 -0.90
N LYS A 36 -4.74 18.27 -1.24
CA LYS A 36 -5.94 18.32 -0.40
C LYS A 36 -6.35 16.92 0.08
N GLY A 37 -6.43 16.74 1.40
CA GLY A 37 -6.80 15.48 2.04
C GLY A 37 -5.63 14.53 2.32
N PHE A 38 -4.39 14.91 2.01
CA PHE A 38 -3.17 14.14 2.29
C PHE A 38 -2.20 14.89 3.20
N GLU A 39 -2.69 15.85 3.99
CA GLU A 39 -1.89 16.61 4.96
C GLU A 39 -1.20 15.67 5.95
N ARG A 40 -1.89 14.57 6.32
CA ARG A 40 -1.32 13.39 6.96
C ARG A 40 -1.71 12.16 6.17
N CYS A 41 -0.74 11.34 5.80
CA CYS A 41 -0.95 10.18 4.96
C CYS A 41 -0.15 8.96 5.41
N PHE A 42 -0.51 7.80 4.87
CA PHE A 42 0.32 6.61 4.90
C PHE A 42 0.73 6.24 3.48
N LEU A 43 1.99 5.84 3.34
CA LEU A 43 2.59 5.32 2.14
C LEU A 43 2.95 3.85 2.36
N THR A 44 2.75 3.02 1.34
CA THR A 44 3.26 1.65 1.32
C THR A 44 3.72 1.27 -0.09
N VAL A 45 4.68 0.35 -0.16
CA VAL A 45 5.12 -0.27 -1.41
C VAL A 45 4.82 -1.75 -1.33
N LEU A 46 4.04 -2.23 -2.30
CA LEU A 46 3.67 -3.64 -2.40
C LEU A 46 4.55 -4.33 -3.44
N PRO A 47 5.09 -5.52 -3.13
CA PRO A 47 5.95 -6.28 -4.04
C PRO A 47 5.13 -6.99 -5.12
N VAL A 48 4.32 -6.23 -5.85
CA VAL A 48 3.52 -6.69 -6.98
C VAL A 48 3.98 -5.93 -8.22
N ARG A 49 3.60 -6.42 -9.40
CA ARG A 49 3.92 -5.76 -10.67
C ARG A 49 3.59 -4.26 -10.63
N PRO A 50 4.54 -3.36 -10.97
CA PRO A 50 4.31 -1.91 -11.11
C PRO A 50 3.10 -1.58 -11.99
N PRO A 51 2.09 -0.83 -11.49
CA PRO A 51 0.96 -0.37 -12.29
C PRO A 51 1.38 0.80 -13.17
N ARG A 52 1.77 0.54 -14.42
CA ARG A 52 2.21 1.59 -15.37
C ARG A 52 1.05 2.16 -16.17
N GLU A 53 0.02 1.34 -16.40
CA GLU A 53 -1.16 1.73 -17.17
C GLU A 53 -2.29 2.24 -16.26
N LEU A 54 -3.10 3.17 -16.76
CA LEU A 54 -4.22 3.73 -16.00
C LEU A 54 -5.23 2.67 -15.55
N THR A 55 -5.41 1.62 -16.35
CA THR A 55 -6.31 0.50 -16.04
C THR A 55 -5.85 -0.26 -14.79
N GLU A 56 -4.55 -0.47 -14.63
CA GLU A 56 -3.95 -1.13 -13.46
C GLU A 56 -4.07 -0.24 -12.22
N VAL A 57 -3.82 1.06 -12.39
CA VAL A 57 -4.02 2.08 -11.35
C VAL A 57 -5.48 2.08 -10.87
N TYR A 58 -6.45 2.07 -11.78
CA TYR A 58 -7.87 2.06 -11.43
C TYR A 58 -8.29 0.76 -10.74
N ALA A 59 -7.75 -0.39 -11.12
CA ALA A 59 -8.04 -1.65 -10.43
C ALA A 59 -7.63 -1.60 -8.93
N ILE A 60 -6.47 -1.01 -8.62
CA ILE A 60 -6.02 -0.81 -7.23
C ILE A 60 -6.90 0.22 -6.51
N ARG A 61 -7.20 1.35 -7.16
CA ARG A 61 -8.08 2.39 -6.61
C ARG A 61 -9.46 1.83 -6.27
N ASP A 62 -10.05 1.05 -7.17
CA ASP A 62 -11.41 0.54 -6.99
C ASP A 62 -11.49 -0.46 -5.82
N GLU A 63 -10.43 -1.22 -5.57
CA GLU A 63 -10.30 -2.07 -4.38
C GLU A 63 -10.28 -1.25 -3.07
N LEU A 64 -9.58 -0.10 -3.06
CA LEU A 64 -9.56 0.81 -1.91
C LEU A 64 -10.93 1.49 -1.71
N VAL A 65 -11.57 1.91 -2.79
CA VAL A 65 -12.91 2.55 -2.78
C VAL A 65 -13.96 1.57 -2.27
N ALA A 66 -13.93 0.31 -2.73
CA ALA A 66 -14.84 -0.74 -2.28
C ALA A 66 -14.76 -0.99 -0.77
N ARG A 67 -13.62 -0.65 -0.14
CA ARG A 67 -13.39 -0.76 1.30
C ARG A 67 -13.72 0.51 2.08
N GLY A 68 -14.01 1.61 1.39
CA GLY A 68 -14.39 2.88 2.00
C GLY A 68 -13.35 3.99 1.87
N CYS A 69 -12.17 3.74 1.32
CA CYS A 69 -11.18 4.78 1.09
C CYS A 69 -11.37 5.44 -0.28
N ARG A 70 -11.92 6.66 -0.26
CA ARG A 70 -12.28 7.40 -1.49
C ARG A 70 -11.14 8.22 -2.09
N LEU A 71 -10.04 8.40 -1.35
CA LEU A 71 -8.88 9.17 -1.77
C LEU A 71 -7.64 8.28 -1.69
N SER A 72 -6.95 8.14 -2.81
CA SER A 72 -5.68 7.40 -2.88
C SER A 72 -4.84 7.93 -4.04
N LEU A 73 -3.53 7.99 -3.85
CA LEU A 73 -2.57 8.18 -4.93
C LEU A 73 -1.92 6.83 -5.21
N ILE A 74 -2.03 6.36 -6.45
CA ILE A 74 -1.45 5.08 -6.88
C ILE A 74 -0.35 5.41 -7.87
N GLY A 75 0.83 4.89 -7.60
CA GLY A 75 2.00 5.00 -8.45
C GLY A 75 2.78 3.70 -8.42
N TYR A 76 4.04 3.80 -8.81
CA TYR A 76 4.95 2.67 -8.76
C TYR A 76 6.34 3.09 -8.30
N LEU A 77 7.09 2.09 -7.84
CA LEU A 77 8.53 2.12 -7.67
C LEU A 77 9.10 1.12 -8.68
N GLU A 78 10.16 1.51 -9.40
CA GLU A 78 10.91 0.62 -10.29
C GLU A 78 12.36 1.07 -10.38
N GLU A 79 13.29 0.24 -9.92
CA GLU A 79 14.73 0.50 -9.94
C GLU A 79 15.10 1.89 -9.37
N GLY A 80 14.41 2.28 -8.28
CA GLY A 80 14.59 3.58 -7.62
C GLY A 80 13.84 4.75 -8.25
N VAL A 81 13.17 4.54 -9.38
CA VAL A 81 12.32 5.54 -10.03
C VAL A 81 10.90 5.45 -9.48
N ILE A 82 10.32 6.61 -9.15
CA ILE A 82 8.93 6.73 -8.71
C ILE A 82 8.14 7.52 -9.76
N ASP A 83 6.96 7.03 -10.10
CA ASP A 83 6.01 7.76 -10.95
C ASP A 83 4.55 7.49 -10.50
N PHE A 84 3.64 8.36 -10.92
CA PHE A 84 2.21 8.30 -10.67
C PHE A 84 1.45 8.48 -11.99
N PRO A 85 1.10 7.38 -12.69
CA PRO A 85 0.35 7.45 -13.94
C PRO A 85 -0.98 8.20 -13.79
N GLY A 86 -1.29 9.06 -14.75
CA GLY A 86 -2.54 9.84 -14.77
C GLY A 86 -2.56 11.08 -13.89
N ILE A 87 -1.48 11.35 -13.13
CA ILE A 87 -1.34 12.59 -12.37
C ILE A 87 -0.69 13.68 -13.23
N PRO A 88 -1.23 14.92 -13.25
CA PRO A 88 -0.62 16.04 -13.97
C PRO A 88 0.83 16.27 -13.56
N ARG A 89 1.70 16.63 -14.53
CA ARG A 89 3.16 16.71 -14.34
C ARG A 89 3.58 17.54 -13.13
N GLU A 90 2.99 18.71 -12.95
CA GLU A 90 3.32 19.62 -11.85
C GLU A 90 3.03 18.98 -10.49
N LEU A 91 1.80 18.50 -10.30
CA LEU A 91 1.37 17.81 -9.08
C LEU A 91 2.20 16.55 -8.82
N ARG A 92 2.48 15.77 -9.87
CA ARG A 92 3.33 14.58 -9.80
C ARG A 92 4.72 14.92 -9.29
N SER A 93 5.39 15.92 -9.87
CA SER A 93 6.72 16.36 -9.44
C SER A 93 6.72 16.79 -7.98
N THR A 94 5.67 17.51 -7.53
CA THR A 94 5.56 17.92 -6.13
C THR A 94 5.32 16.74 -5.18
N ILE A 95 4.54 15.74 -5.58
CA ILE A 95 4.36 14.51 -4.78
C ILE A 95 5.70 13.78 -4.64
N ILE A 96 6.38 13.51 -5.75
CA ILE A 96 7.65 12.77 -5.77
C ILE A 96 8.71 13.49 -4.91
N SER A 97 8.81 14.81 -4.99
CA SER A 97 9.78 15.57 -4.19
C SER A 97 9.46 15.61 -2.70
N SER A 98 8.24 15.28 -2.30
CA SER A 98 7.76 15.38 -0.91
C SER A 98 7.73 14.04 -0.18
N ILE A 99 7.96 12.93 -0.88
CA ILE A 99 7.97 11.59 -0.29
C ILE A 99 9.37 11.02 -0.27
N THR A 100 9.64 10.26 0.79
CA THR A 100 10.81 9.38 0.86
C THR A 100 10.31 7.95 0.85
N VAL A 101 10.78 7.17 -0.12
CA VAL A 101 10.42 5.75 -0.25
C VAL A 101 11.60 4.91 0.20
N ASP A 102 11.52 4.41 1.43
CA ASP A 102 12.44 3.41 1.98
C ASP A 102 11.75 2.04 1.94
N SER A 103 11.93 1.36 0.80
CA SER A 103 11.32 0.07 0.47
C SER A 103 12.39 -1.01 0.37
N PRO A 104 12.17 -2.22 0.95
CA PRO A 104 13.04 -3.37 0.73
C PRO A 104 12.91 -3.95 -0.69
N TYR A 105 11.93 -3.49 -1.46
CA TYR A 105 11.65 -3.93 -2.82
C TYR A 105 12.22 -2.94 -3.84
N LYS A 106 12.85 -3.48 -4.90
CA LYS A 106 13.33 -2.69 -6.04
C LYS A 106 12.21 -2.21 -6.96
N GLU A 107 11.12 -2.97 -6.99
CA GLU A 107 9.95 -2.68 -7.79
C GLU A 107 8.67 -2.95 -6.99
N GLY A 108 7.59 -2.22 -7.30
CA GLY A 108 6.33 -2.42 -6.61
C GLY A 108 5.24 -1.40 -6.95
N ALA A 109 4.01 -1.71 -6.57
CA ALA A 109 2.94 -0.72 -6.52
C ALA A 109 3.13 0.19 -5.31
N LEU A 110 3.18 1.49 -5.55
CA LEU A 110 3.26 2.50 -4.50
C LEU A 110 1.88 3.07 -4.24
N ILE A 111 1.42 3.00 -2.99
CA ILE A 111 0.07 3.42 -2.60
C ILE A 111 0.18 4.42 -1.47
N ILE A 112 -0.44 5.60 -1.66
CA ILE A 112 -0.58 6.62 -0.64
C ILE A 112 -2.06 6.82 -0.34
N VAL A 113 -2.43 6.83 0.93
CA VAL A 113 -3.80 7.10 1.40
C VAL A 113 -3.78 8.12 2.53
N PRO A 114 -4.87 8.89 2.76
CA PRO A 114 -5.02 9.70 3.96
C PRO A 114 -4.89 8.86 5.23
N GLU A 115 -4.43 9.45 6.34
CA GLU A 115 -4.24 8.73 7.62
C GLU A 115 -5.50 7.95 8.07
N GLY A 116 -6.68 8.52 7.83
CA GLY A 116 -7.97 7.92 8.15
C GLY A 116 -8.32 6.65 7.34
N CYS A 117 -7.57 6.33 6.29
CA CYS A 117 -7.78 5.16 5.42
C CYS A 117 -6.84 3.97 5.73
N SER A 118 -6.07 4.03 6.82
CA SER A 118 -5.04 3.00 7.12
C SER A 118 -5.61 1.58 7.18
N ARG A 119 -6.83 1.42 7.71
CA ARG A 119 -7.49 0.10 7.83
C ARG A 119 -7.90 -0.44 6.47
N GLU A 120 -8.46 0.41 5.62
CA GLU A 120 -8.90 0.10 4.27
C GLU A 120 -7.71 -0.27 3.38
N LEU A 121 -6.61 0.49 3.51
CA LEU A 121 -5.35 0.17 2.87
C LEU A 121 -4.89 -1.24 3.27
N MET A 122 -4.87 -1.57 4.56
CA MET A 122 -4.47 -2.92 5.00
C MET A 122 -5.36 -4.03 4.47
N GLY A 123 -6.67 -3.79 4.40
CA GLY A 123 -7.57 -4.71 3.73
C GLY A 123 -7.22 -4.91 2.24
N ALA A 124 -6.94 -3.83 1.53
CA ALA A 124 -6.59 -3.87 0.11
C ALA A 124 -5.25 -4.58 -0.13
N VAL A 125 -4.22 -4.31 0.68
CA VAL A 125 -2.91 -4.97 0.54
C VAL A 125 -3.05 -6.49 0.62
N ILE A 126 -3.79 -6.99 1.62
CA ILE A 126 -4.00 -8.43 1.80
C ILE A 126 -4.67 -9.02 0.55
N GLN A 127 -5.66 -8.34 -0.02
CA GLN A 127 -6.38 -8.81 -1.20
C GLN A 127 -5.51 -8.80 -2.46
N LEU A 128 -4.71 -7.74 -2.65
CA LEU A 128 -3.80 -7.60 -3.78
C LEU A 128 -2.69 -8.66 -3.71
N ALA A 129 -2.09 -8.85 -2.54
CA ALA A 129 -1.11 -9.92 -2.32
C ALA A 129 -1.71 -11.31 -2.54
N TYR A 130 -2.95 -11.55 -2.11
CA TYR A 130 -3.64 -12.82 -2.36
C TYR A 130 -3.86 -13.09 -3.85
N ARG A 131 -4.29 -12.08 -4.62
CA ARG A 131 -4.47 -12.21 -6.08
C ARG A 131 -3.15 -12.56 -6.76
N ASP A 132 -2.06 -11.91 -6.36
CA ASP A 132 -0.72 -12.16 -6.91
C ASP A 132 -0.21 -13.57 -6.57
N CYS A 133 -0.40 -14.06 -5.33
CA CYS A 133 -0.07 -15.45 -4.99
C CYS A 133 -0.97 -16.48 -5.71
N SER A 134 -2.20 -16.13 -6.04
CA SER A 134 -3.15 -17.03 -6.70
C SER A 134 -2.91 -17.12 -8.22
N SER A 135 -2.42 -16.05 -8.84
CA SER A 135 -2.01 -16.06 -10.25
C SER A 135 -0.77 -16.93 -10.49
N VAL A 136 0.14 -17.00 -9.51
CA VAL A 136 1.31 -17.91 -9.53
C VAL A 136 0.93 -19.39 -9.42
N ASN A 137 -0.24 -19.71 -8.84
CA ASN A 137 -0.71 -21.09 -8.62
C ASN A 137 -1.79 -21.55 -9.61
N SER A 138 -2.07 -20.79 -10.67
CA SER A 138 -2.96 -21.24 -11.74
C SER A 138 -2.14 -22.00 -12.79
N PRO A 139 -2.33 -23.33 -12.95
CA PRO A 139 -1.70 -24.04 -14.05
C PRO A 139 -2.33 -23.55 -15.36
N VAL A 140 -1.48 -23.09 -16.28
CA VAL A 140 -1.82 -23.10 -17.72
C VAL A 140 -1.74 -24.53 -18.20
#